data_AF-A0A817R831-F1
#
_entry.id   AF-A0A817R831-F1
#
_cell.length_a   1.000
_cell.length_b   1.000
_cell.length_c   1.000
_cell.angle_alpha   90.00
_cell.angle_beta   90.00
_cell.angle_gamma   90.00
#
_symmetry.space_group_name_H-M   'P 1'
#
loop_
_entity.id
_entity.type
_entity.pdbx_description
1 polymer ?
#
loop_
_entity_poly.entity_id
_entity_poly.type
_entity_poly.pdbx_seq_one_letter_code
_entity_poly.pdbx_strand_id
1 'polypeptide(L)'
;MESKELNSTSTDRIVINVPYVGRTTQQLSKDIKKIAKEIKPTTQVTIVQRPPIAPRQMFQNKDKIPKNLQSNIIYEINCSSCSASYIGKTVRQACRRLKEHGAPTEALIESNNENLRRSQRIAKLNAKNKVPISYYESDSGEDDDLPRTPYTSAIKRHMTCTKHKIDWKNWNILDKDKHPYRLLVKESLAINAKSPTLNLTTRSVPLVVYPEGRINKKRNQEFCQQHQAIQH
;
A
#
# COMPACT_ATOMS: atom_id res chain seq x y z
N MET A 1 -58.06 36.38 -7.39
CA MET A 1 -57.46 35.41 -8.31
C MET A 1 -56.76 36.24 -9.37
N GLU A 2 -55.47 36.22 -9.64
CA GLU A 2 -54.30 35.40 -9.35
C GLU A 2 -53.25 36.08 -10.26
N SER A 3 -51.97 36.30 -10.00
CA SER A 3 -51.03 35.97 -8.94
C SER A 3 -49.81 36.87 -9.27
N LYS A 4 -49.13 37.40 -8.25
CA LYS A 4 -47.88 38.14 -8.41
C LYS A 4 -46.77 37.13 -8.73
N GLU A 5 -46.19 37.18 -9.91
CA GLU A 5 -44.96 36.43 -10.20
C GLU A 5 -43.79 37.01 -9.41
N LEU A 6 -43.30 36.22 -8.44
CA LEU A 6 -42.08 36.46 -7.68
C LEU A 6 -40.88 36.11 -8.55
N ASN A 7 -40.26 37.11 -9.19
CA ASN A 7 -38.94 36.95 -9.82
C ASN A 7 -37.89 36.69 -8.73
N SER A 8 -37.57 35.43 -8.50
CA SER A 8 -36.44 35.01 -7.66
C SER A 8 -35.13 35.21 -8.44
N THR A 9 -34.53 36.40 -8.33
CA THR A 9 -33.21 36.67 -8.92
C THR A 9 -32.11 35.97 -8.11
N SER A 10 -31.89 34.68 -8.39
CA SER A 10 -30.74 33.92 -7.87
C SER A 10 -29.44 34.55 -8.40
N THR A 11 -28.60 35.09 -7.52
CA THR A 11 -27.30 35.64 -7.91
C THR A 11 -26.23 34.57 -7.85
N ASP A 12 -25.69 34.19 -9.02
CA ASP A 12 -24.58 33.23 -9.08
C ASP A 12 -23.30 33.88 -8.54
N ARG A 13 -22.74 33.31 -7.47
CA ARG A 13 -21.46 33.75 -6.91
C ARG A 13 -20.35 32.80 -7.35
N ILE A 14 -19.37 33.32 -8.08
CA ILE A 14 -18.24 32.55 -8.58
C ILE A 14 -16.97 33.04 -7.89
N VAL A 15 -16.25 32.13 -7.23
CA VAL A 15 -14.97 32.42 -6.59
C VAL A 15 -13.84 31.79 -7.39
N ILE A 16 -12.94 32.62 -7.91
CA ILE A 16 -11.79 32.18 -8.70
C ILE A 16 -10.52 32.41 -7.90
N ASN A 17 -9.77 31.33 -7.65
CA ASN A 17 -8.50 31.39 -6.94
C ASN A 17 -7.35 31.50 -7.94
N VAL A 18 -6.54 32.54 -7.84
CA VAL A 18 -5.44 32.80 -8.78
C VAL A 18 -4.14 32.99 -8.01
N PRO A 19 -3.02 32.36 -8.42
CA PRO A 19 -1.73 32.62 -7.81
C PRO A 19 -1.28 34.07 -8.04
N TYR A 20 -0.84 34.73 -6.98
CA TYR A 20 -0.29 36.08 -7.03
C TYR A 20 1.16 36.02 -7.53
N VAL A 21 1.37 36.43 -8.78
CA VAL A 21 2.70 36.54 -9.42
C VAL A 21 3.09 37.99 -9.70
N GLY A 22 2.35 38.96 -9.15
CA GLY A 22 2.63 40.39 -9.24
C GLY A 22 1.59 41.18 -10.06
N ARG A 23 2.04 42.23 -10.76
CA ARG A 23 1.16 43.18 -11.48
C ARG A 23 0.31 42.51 -12.57
N THR A 24 0.84 41.47 -13.20
CA THR A 24 0.13 40.67 -14.21
C THR A 24 -1.13 40.02 -13.64
N THR A 25 -1.07 39.42 -12.45
CA THR A 25 -2.25 38.85 -11.77
C THR A 25 -3.29 39.92 -11.45
N GLN A 26 -2.85 41.12 -11.06
CA GLN A 26 -3.76 42.22 -10.76
C GLN A 26 -4.49 42.70 -12.01
N GLN A 27 -3.78 42.81 -13.14
CA GLN A 27 -4.37 43.17 -14.43
C GLN A 27 -5.36 42.10 -14.89
N LEU A 28 -4.96 40.83 -14.86
CA LEU A 28 -5.82 39.68 -15.14
C LEU A 28 -7.09 39.70 -14.27
N SER A 29 -6.96 40.06 -12.99
CA SER A 29 -8.10 40.15 -12.06
C SER A 29 -9.09 41.24 -12.48
N LYS A 30 -8.61 42.36 -13.02
CA LYS A 30 -9.46 43.44 -13.54
C LYS A 30 -10.14 43.00 -14.84
N ASP A 31 -9.40 42.35 -15.73
CA ASP A 31 -9.91 41.94 -17.03
C ASP A 31 -10.96 40.84 -16.90
N ILE A 32 -10.75 39.84 -16.02
CA ILE A 32 -11.77 38.82 -15.70
C ILE A 32 -13.03 39.45 -15.13
N LYS A 33 -12.92 40.47 -14.26
CA LYS A 33 -14.09 41.18 -13.72
C LYS A 33 -14.83 41.98 -14.79
N LYS A 34 -14.14 42.55 -15.77
CA LYS A 34 -14.77 43.26 -16.90
C LYS A 34 -15.53 42.27 -17.80
N ILE A 35 -14.86 41.20 -18.20
CA ILE A 35 -15.44 40.14 -19.05
C ILE A 35 -16.67 39.51 -18.36
N ALA A 36 -16.59 39.24 -17.05
CA ALA A 36 -17.71 38.69 -16.30
C ALA A 36 -18.95 39.61 -16.31
N LYS A 37 -18.74 40.92 -16.19
CA LYS A 37 -19.84 41.91 -16.26
C LYS A 37 -20.47 41.98 -17.65
N GLU A 38 -19.67 41.81 -18.69
CA GLU A 38 -20.12 41.83 -20.08
C GLU A 38 -20.97 40.61 -20.45
N ILE A 39 -20.56 39.42 -20.01
CA ILE A 39 -21.26 38.16 -20.35
C ILE A 39 -22.53 37.97 -19.52
N LYS A 40 -22.46 38.19 -18.21
CA LYS A 40 -23.61 37.95 -17.30
C LYS A 40 -23.58 38.94 -16.13
N PRO A 41 -24.29 40.08 -16.22
CA PRO A 41 -24.25 41.12 -15.19
C PRO A 41 -24.84 40.68 -13.85
N THR A 42 -25.63 39.60 -13.83
CA THR A 42 -26.21 39.00 -12.62
C THR A 42 -25.23 38.13 -11.83
N THR A 43 -24.05 37.84 -12.37
CA THR A 43 -23.03 36.99 -11.73
C THR A 43 -22.02 37.83 -10.96
N GLN A 44 -21.86 37.54 -9.67
CA GLN A 44 -20.87 38.17 -8.81
C GLN A 44 -19.58 37.36 -8.80
N VAL A 45 -18.53 37.84 -9.48
CA VAL A 45 -17.22 37.18 -9.54
C VAL A 45 -16.25 37.76 -8.50
N THR A 46 -15.79 36.91 -7.60
CA THR A 46 -14.77 37.24 -6.59
C THR A 46 -13.47 36.54 -6.93
N ILE A 47 -12.42 37.32 -7.16
CA ILE A 47 -11.08 36.79 -7.45
C ILE A 47 -10.24 36.87 -6.18
N VAL A 48 -9.79 35.72 -5.71
CA VAL A 48 -8.94 35.60 -4.51
C VAL A 48 -7.52 35.33 -4.98
N GLN A 49 -6.64 36.30 -4.74
CA GLN A 49 -5.22 36.15 -5.00
C GLN A 49 -4.58 35.37 -3.87
N ARG A 50 -3.97 34.22 -4.17
CA ARG A 50 -3.29 33.36 -3.19
C ARG A 50 -1.81 33.25 -3.49
N PRO A 51 -0.94 32.99 -2.49
CA PRO A 51 0.46 32.70 -2.77
C PRO A 51 0.58 31.51 -3.74
N PRO A 52 1.62 31.48 -4.60
CA PRO A 52 1.89 30.32 -5.44
C PRO A 52 2.07 29.06 -4.60
N ILE A 53 1.71 27.92 -5.18
CA ILE A 53 1.94 26.60 -4.59
C ILE A 53 3.45 26.44 -4.36
N ALA A 54 3.84 25.99 -3.16
CA ALA A 54 5.26 25.78 -2.87
C ALA A 54 5.84 24.73 -3.84
N PRO A 55 7.09 24.87 -4.34
CA PRO A 55 7.69 23.89 -5.26
C PRO A 55 7.64 22.45 -4.74
N ARG A 56 7.75 22.26 -3.41
CA ARG A 56 7.57 20.96 -2.72
C ARG A 56 6.22 20.28 -3.00
N GLN A 57 5.17 21.05 -3.22
CA GLN A 57 3.84 20.55 -3.58
C GLN A 57 3.70 20.32 -5.09
N MET A 58 4.50 21.00 -5.92
CA MET A 58 4.52 20.81 -7.37
C MET A 58 5.32 19.58 -7.80
N PHE A 59 6.38 19.24 -7.05
CA PHE A 59 7.27 18.13 -7.37
C PHE A 59 7.25 17.06 -6.29
N GLN A 60 7.17 15.79 -6.69
CA GLN A 60 7.39 14.69 -5.77
C GLN A 60 8.86 14.72 -5.33
N ASN A 61 9.12 15.05 -4.06
CA ASN A 61 10.49 15.17 -3.52
C ASN A 61 11.35 13.90 -3.66
N LYS A 62 10.76 12.74 -3.95
CA LYS A 62 11.46 11.46 -4.10
C LYS A 62 10.85 10.68 -5.25
N ASP A 63 11.70 9.98 -5.99
CA ASP A 63 11.27 9.04 -7.01
C ASP A 63 10.40 7.94 -6.41
N LYS A 64 9.41 7.50 -7.18
CA LYS A 64 8.59 6.35 -6.79
C LYS A 64 9.47 5.10 -6.77
N ILE A 65 9.52 4.44 -5.61
CA ILE A 65 10.25 3.19 -5.46
C ILE A 65 9.50 2.11 -6.26
N PRO A 66 10.15 1.41 -7.20
CA PRO A 66 9.50 0.37 -7.98
C PRO A 66 9.10 -0.80 -7.08
N LYS A 67 8.05 -1.52 -7.48
CA LYS A 67 7.38 -2.58 -6.70
C LYS A 67 8.35 -3.59 -6.10
N ASN A 68 9.30 -4.09 -6.90
CA ASN A 68 10.31 -5.07 -6.50
C ASN A 68 11.32 -4.55 -5.48
N LEU A 69 11.49 -3.24 -5.34
CA LEU A 69 12.43 -2.62 -4.39
C LEU A 69 11.77 -2.08 -3.12
N GLN A 70 10.44 -2.21 -3.00
CA GLN A 70 9.72 -1.76 -1.82
C GLN A 70 9.95 -2.70 -0.63
N SER A 71 9.91 -2.13 0.57
CA SER A 71 10.07 -2.82 1.85
C SER A 71 8.94 -2.42 2.79
N ASN A 72 8.81 -3.16 3.91
CA ASN A 72 7.75 -2.95 4.91
C ASN A 72 6.35 -3.07 4.30
N ILE A 73 6.19 -4.10 3.48
CA ILE A 73 4.99 -4.36 2.70
C ILE A 73 4.41 -5.73 3.06
N ILE A 74 3.10 -5.85 2.88
CA ILE A 74 2.38 -7.11 2.83
C ILE A 74 2.06 -7.38 1.37
N TYR A 75 2.37 -8.58 0.93
CA TYR A 75 2.26 -8.97 -0.46
C TYR A 75 1.52 -10.30 -0.59
N GLU A 76 0.96 -10.51 -1.76
CA GLU A 76 0.24 -11.71 -2.17
C GLU A 76 0.89 -12.27 -3.42
N ILE A 77 1.10 -13.59 -3.44
CA ILE A 77 1.62 -14.33 -4.59
C ILE A 77 0.64 -15.43 -4.92
N ASN A 78 0.30 -15.53 -6.20
CA ASN A 78 -0.61 -16.55 -6.70
C ASN A 78 0.16 -17.64 -7.44
N CYS A 79 -0.36 -18.86 -7.36
CA CYS A 79 0.05 -19.93 -8.23
C CYS A 79 -0.58 -19.73 -9.62
N SER A 80 0.20 -19.94 -10.67
CA SER A 80 -0.29 -19.87 -12.05
C SER A 80 -1.05 -21.13 -12.46
N SER A 81 -0.81 -22.26 -11.78
CA SER A 81 -1.36 -23.57 -12.13
C SER A 81 -2.56 -23.99 -11.28
N CYS A 82 -2.84 -23.30 -10.17
CA CYS A 82 -4.00 -23.58 -9.30
C CYS A 82 -4.46 -22.33 -8.57
N SER A 83 -5.63 -22.37 -7.93
CA SER A 83 -6.20 -21.25 -7.16
C SER A 83 -5.46 -20.96 -5.84
N ALA A 84 -4.28 -21.53 -5.64
CA ALA A 84 -3.54 -21.36 -4.41
C ALA A 84 -2.82 -20.00 -4.35
N SER A 85 -2.95 -19.32 -3.21
CA SER A 85 -2.32 -18.04 -2.95
C SER A 85 -1.54 -18.08 -1.65
N TYR A 86 -0.51 -17.23 -1.56
CA TYR A 86 0.30 -17.02 -0.38
C TYR A 86 0.31 -15.54 -0.03
N ILE A 87 0.02 -15.20 1.23
CA ILE A 87 0.16 -13.85 1.76
C ILE A 87 1.30 -13.84 2.75
N GLY A 88 2.22 -12.89 2.58
CA GLY A 88 3.33 -12.72 3.50
C GLY A 88 3.72 -11.26 3.68
N LYS A 89 4.46 -10.98 4.74
CA LYS A 89 5.13 -9.70 4.94
C LYS A 89 6.61 -9.74 4.52
N THR A 90 7.18 -8.56 4.29
CA THR A 90 8.63 -8.39 4.23
C THR A 90 9.07 -7.03 4.78
N VAL A 91 10.07 -7.06 5.65
CA VAL A 91 10.83 -5.87 6.09
C VAL A 91 11.99 -5.58 5.12
N ARG A 92 12.47 -6.60 4.41
CA ARG A 92 13.48 -6.47 3.35
C ARG A 92 12.84 -6.02 2.04
N GLN A 93 13.67 -5.68 1.05
CA GLN A 93 13.20 -5.45 -0.33
C GLN A 93 12.45 -6.69 -0.86
N ALA A 94 11.30 -6.48 -1.51
CA ALA A 94 10.46 -7.54 -2.04
C ALA A 94 11.24 -8.52 -2.93
N CYS A 95 12.09 -8.02 -3.82
CA CYS A 95 12.92 -8.86 -4.69
C CYS A 95 13.80 -9.84 -3.92
N ARG A 96 14.34 -9.45 -2.76
CA ARG A 96 15.15 -10.34 -1.92
C ARG A 96 14.28 -11.44 -1.31
N ARG A 97 13.09 -11.08 -0.83
CA ARG A 97 12.13 -12.04 -0.27
C ARG A 97 11.66 -13.04 -1.33
N LEU A 98 11.37 -12.59 -2.54
CA LEU A 98 10.96 -13.45 -3.65
C LEU A 98 12.08 -14.42 -4.05
N LYS A 99 13.35 -13.97 -4.08
CA LYS A 99 14.50 -14.86 -4.30
C LYS A 99 14.64 -15.93 -3.22
N GLU A 100 14.42 -15.59 -1.95
CA GLU A 100 14.40 -16.58 -0.85
C GLU A 100 13.32 -17.65 -1.07
N HIS A 101 12.20 -17.31 -1.71
CA HIS A 101 11.15 -18.25 -2.09
C HIS A 101 11.44 -19.05 -3.38
N GLY A 102 12.55 -18.76 -4.06
CA GLY A 102 12.97 -19.45 -5.28
C GLY A 102 12.57 -18.75 -6.59
N ALA A 103 12.23 -17.45 -6.54
CA ALA A 103 12.00 -16.68 -7.76
C ALA A 103 13.28 -16.56 -8.59
N PRO A 104 13.21 -16.76 -9.93
CA PRO A 104 14.33 -16.53 -10.82
C PRO A 104 14.70 -15.04 -10.83
N THR A 105 15.98 -14.73 -11.07
CA THR A 105 16.46 -13.34 -11.01
C THR A 105 15.85 -12.49 -12.13
N GLU A 106 15.56 -13.11 -13.27
CA GLU A 106 15.00 -12.52 -14.48
C GLU A 106 13.56 -12.04 -14.27
N ALA A 107 12.80 -12.69 -13.38
CA ALA A 107 11.42 -12.28 -13.09
C ALA A 107 11.31 -11.03 -12.21
N LEU A 108 12.43 -10.58 -11.61
CA LEU A 108 12.44 -9.52 -10.59
C LEU A 108 13.11 -8.22 -11.06
N ILE A 109 13.70 -8.22 -12.25
CA ILE A 109 14.39 -7.08 -12.82
C ILE A 109 13.50 -6.49 -13.90
N GLU A 110 12.94 -5.31 -13.63
CA GLU A 110 12.21 -4.51 -14.64
C GLU A 110 13.12 -3.43 -15.28
N SER A 111 14.40 -3.33 -14.90
CA SER A 111 15.28 -2.28 -15.39
C SER A 111 16.63 -2.78 -15.90
N ASN A 112 16.95 -2.40 -17.14
CA ASN A 112 18.26 -2.50 -17.80
C ASN A 112 19.29 -1.59 -17.12
N ASN A 113 19.56 -1.78 -15.83
CA ASN A 113 20.62 -1.04 -15.16
C ASN A 113 21.91 -1.86 -15.22
N GLU A 114 22.67 -1.63 -16.30
CA GLU A 114 24.02 -2.16 -16.57
C GLU A 114 25.04 -1.89 -15.44
N ASN A 115 24.71 -1.01 -14.48
CA ASN A 115 25.57 -0.70 -13.37
C ASN A 115 25.50 -1.78 -12.27
N LEU A 116 26.47 -2.71 -12.30
CA LEU A 116 26.69 -3.72 -11.25
C LEU A 116 26.58 -3.11 -9.84
N ARG A 117 25.61 -3.60 -9.05
CA ARG A 117 25.44 -3.22 -7.64
C ARG A 117 26.77 -3.44 -6.89
N ARG A 118 27.05 -2.62 -5.88
CA ARG A 118 28.25 -2.75 -5.02
C ARG A 118 28.49 -4.19 -4.55
N SER A 119 27.44 -4.95 -4.24
CA SER A 119 27.52 -6.36 -3.87
C SER A 119 27.99 -7.29 -4.99
N GLN A 120 27.63 -7.02 -6.25
CA GLN A 120 28.11 -7.77 -7.41
C GLN A 120 29.56 -7.41 -7.74
N ARG A 121 29.95 -6.14 -7.54
CA ARG A 121 31.36 -5.72 -7.61
C ARG A 121 32.21 -6.43 -6.52
N ILE A 122 31.73 -6.46 -5.27
CA ILE A 122 32.38 -7.18 -4.18
C ILE A 122 32.41 -8.69 -4.45
N ALA A 123 31.34 -9.30 -4.98
CA ALA A 123 31.33 -10.72 -5.32
C ALA A 123 32.35 -11.07 -6.43
N LYS A 124 32.49 -10.21 -7.46
CA LYS A 124 33.54 -10.36 -8.49
C LYS A 124 34.95 -10.21 -7.90
N LEU A 125 35.14 -9.34 -6.92
CA LEU A 125 36.40 -9.19 -6.19
C LEU A 125 36.69 -10.40 -5.30
N ASN A 126 35.70 -10.88 -4.53
CA ASN A 126 35.83 -12.04 -3.66
C ASN A 126 36.00 -13.35 -4.45
N ALA A 127 35.44 -13.44 -5.67
CA ALA A 127 35.66 -14.57 -6.58
C ALA A 127 37.12 -14.64 -7.07
N LYS A 128 37.84 -13.50 -7.13
CA LYS A 128 39.28 -13.46 -7.41
C LYS A 128 40.13 -13.79 -6.18
N ASN A 129 39.62 -13.52 -4.97
CA ASN A 129 40.33 -13.74 -3.71
C ASN A 129 39.75 -14.94 -2.93
N LYS A 130 39.68 -16.13 -3.55
CA LYS A 130 39.28 -17.35 -2.83
C LYS A 130 40.31 -17.68 -1.75
N VAL A 131 40.06 -17.28 -0.51
CA VAL A 131 40.54 -17.98 0.67
C VAL A 131 39.30 -18.60 1.33
N PRO A 132 39.23 -19.93 1.49
CA PRO A 132 38.11 -20.56 2.17
C PRO A 132 38.20 -20.22 3.66
N ILE A 133 37.15 -19.59 4.20
CA ILE A 133 36.99 -19.43 5.64
C ILE A 133 36.44 -20.76 6.16
N SER A 134 37.30 -21.59 6.77
CA SER A 134 36.86 -22.75 7.56
C SER A 134 36.41 -22.27 8.94
N TYR A 135 35.19 -22.59 9.34
CA TYR A 135 34.72 -22.36 10.71
C TYR A 135 34.88 -23.67 11.49
N TYR A 136 35.27 -23.54 12.76
CA TYR A 136 35.65 -24.60 13.71
C TYR A 136 34.72 -25.84 13.69
N GLU A 137 35.31 -27.04 13.78
CA GLU A 137 34.61 -28.29 14.04
C GLU A 137 34.08 -28.29 15.48
N SER A 138 32.75 -28.27 15.63
CA SER A 138 32.10 -28.48 16.92
C SER A 138 31.91 -29.98 17.14
N ASP A 139 32.74 -30.54 17.99
CA ASP A 139 32.58 -31.85 18.60
C ASP A 139 31.34 -31.86 19.53
N SER A 140 30.35 -32.72 19.25
CA SER A 140 29.44 -33.36 20.22
C SER A 140 28.23 -34.00 19.53
N GLY A 141 28.12 -35.33 19.66
CA GLY A 141 26.86 -36.08 19.64
C GLY A 141 26.60 -36.94 18.41
N GLU A 142 26.86 -38.25 18.55
CA GLU A 142 26.21 -39.32 17.78
C GLU A 142 24.69 -39.31 18.04
N ASP A 143 23.91 -39.90 17.12
CA ASP A 143 22.45 -40.10 17.10
C ASP A 143 21.56 -39.00 16.48
N ASP A 144 21.45 -39.00 15.14
CA ASP A 144 20.20 -39.30 14.40
C ASP A 144 20.38 -39.06 12.89
N ASP A 145 20.32 -40.16 12.12
CA ASP A 145 20.52 -40.24 10.68
C ASP A 145 19.26 -39.75 9.90
N LEU A 146 18.85 -38.50 10.14
CA LEU A 146 17.79 -37.83 9.39
C LEU A 146 18.37 -36.71 8.51
N PRO A 147 18.21 -36.76 7.17
CA PRO A 147 18.75 -35.74 6.29
C PRO A 147 18.15 -34.38 6.64
N ARG A 148 19.00 -33.40 6.99
CA ARG A 148 18.63 -31.99 7.22
C ARG A 148 17.81 -31.50 6.02
N THR A 149 16.47 -31.48 6.15
CA THR A 149 15.60 -31.04 5.05
C THR A 149 15.86 -29.55 4.80
N PRO A 150 16.17 -29.14 3.56
CA PRO A 150 16.54 -27.75 3.27
C PRO A 150 15.27 -26.91 3.35
N TYR A 151 15.08 -26.17 4.44
CA TYR A 151 13.92 -25.30 4.71
C TYR A 151 13.29 -24.69 3.44
N THR A 152 12.25 -25.34 2.91
CA THR A 152 11.50 -24.86 1.75
C THR A 152 10.30 -24.09 2.29
N SER A 153 10.30 -22.77 2.13
CA SER A 153 9.12 -21.95 2.43
C SER A 153 7.83 -22.57 1.87
N ALA A 154 6.65 -22.24 2.42
CA ALA A 154 5.39 -22.84 1.96
C ALA A 154 5.20 -22.78 0.43
N ILE A 155 5.62 -21.68 -0.20
CA ILE A 155 5.67 -21.52 -1.67
C ILE A 155 6.62 -22.53 -2.31
N LYS A 156 7.86 -22.63 -1.81
CA LYS A 156 8.87 -23.55 -2.35
C LYS A 156 8.44 -25.01 -2.20
N ARG A 157 7.83 -25.36 -1.05
CA ARG A 157 7.26 -26.68 -0.82
C ARG A 157 6.14 -26.98 -1.81
N HIS A 158 5.22 -26.03 -2.05
CA HIS A 158 4.18 -26.18 -3.06
C HIS A 158 4.77 -26.48 -4.44
N MET A 159 5.75 -25.67 -4.89
CA MET A 159 6.42 -25.91 -6.17
C MET A 159 7.06 -27.30 -6.27
N THR A 160 7.69 -27.79 -5.20
CA THR A 160 8.35 -29.10 -5.21
C THR A 160 7.34 -30.25 -5.19
N CYS A 161 6.30 -30.17 -4.35
CA CYS A 161 5.32 -31.24 -4.19
C CYS A 161 4.34 -31.34 -5.37
N THR A 162 3.91 -30.20 -5.93
CA THR A 162 2.87 -30.18 -6.99
C THR A 162 3.45 -29.91 -8.38
N LYS A 163 4.75 -29.56 -8.49
CA LYS A 163 5.39 -29.12 -9.74
C LYS A 163 4.72 -27.91 -10.40
N HIS A 164 3.91 -27.15 -9.64
CA HIS A 164 3.22 -25.98 -10.16
C HIS A 164 4.15 -24.77 -10.32
N LYS A 165 3.79 -23.90 -11.26
CA LYS A 165 4.50 -22.64 -11.50
C LYS A 165 3.84 -21.51 -10.71
N ILE A 166 4.68 -20.68 -10.07
CA ILE A 166 4.26 -19.50 -9.32
C ILE A 166 4.35 -18.26 -10.21
N ASP A 167 3.39 -17.35 -10.10
CA ASP A 167 3.43 -16.07 -10.80
C ASP A 167 4.31 -15.08 -10.05
N TRP A 168 5.60 -15.07 -10.40
CA TRP A 168 6.59 -14.16 -9.82
C TRP A 168 6.53 -12.73 -10.39
N LYS A 169 5.77 -12.48 -11.45
CA LYS A 169 5.65 -11.17 -12.10
C LYS A 169 4.42 -10.40 -11.59
N ASN A 170 3.28 -11.07 -11.50
CA ASN A 170 2.00 -10.46 -11.13
C ASN A 170 1.65 -10.63 -9.64
N TRP A 171 2.66 -10.73 -8.76
CA TRP A 171 2.44 -10.66 -7.31
C TRP A 171 1.91 -9.29 -6.92
N ASN A 172 1.07 -9.14 -5.89
CA ASN A 172 0.45 -7.86 -5.54
C ASN A 172 0.87 -7.35 -4.18
N ILE A 173 0.89 -6.03 -4.00
CA ILE A 173 1.09 -5.39 -2.70
C ILE A 173 -0.29 -5.08 -2.12
N LEU A 174 -0.59 -5.68 -0.98
CA LEU A 174 -1.86 -5.50 -0.29
C LEU A 174 -1.85 -4.24 0.58
N ASP A 175 -0.77 -4.06 1.35
CA ASP A 175 -0.65 -2.94 2.29
C ASP A 175 0.81 -2.67 2.64
N LYS A 176 1.09 -1.54 3.31
CA LYS A 176 2.40 -1.13 3.79
C LYS A 176 2.29 -0.54 5.20
N ASP A 177 3.30 -0.75 6.03
CA ASP A 177 3.40 -0.08 7.32
C ASP A 177 4.85 0.00 7.78
N LYS A 178 5.31 1.19 8.18
CA LYS A 178 6.68 1.39 8.66
C LYS A 178 6.93 0.72 10.02
N HIS A 179 5.89 0.49 10.81
CA HIS A 179 6.02 -0.08 12.15
C HIS A 179 5.94 -1.61 12.09
N PRO A 180 6.96 -2.36 12.55
CA PRO A 180 7.01 -3.81 12.42
C PRO A 180 5.80 -4.53 13.03
N TYR A 181 5.31 -4.06 14.18
CA TYR A 181 4.16 -4.65 14.85
C TYR A 181 2.85 -4.43 14.08
N ARG A 182 2.60 -3.21 13.57
CA ARG A 182 1.41 -2.93 12.75
C ARG A 182 1.44 -3.74 11.46
N LEU A 183 2.62 -3.97 10.88
CA LEU A 183 2.79 -4.83 9.72
C LEU A 183 2.37 -6.28 10.01
N LEU A 184 2.70 -6.82 11.19
CA LEU A 184 2.25 -8.14 11.62
C LEU A 184 0.73 -8.23 11.83
N VAL A 185 0.15 -7.19 12.43
CA VAL A 185 -1.31 -7.11 12.63
C VAL A 185 -2.02 -7.07 11.28
N LYS A 186 -1.58 -6.21 10.37
CA LYS A 186 -2.12 -6.10 9.01
C LYS A 186 -1.97 -7.38 8.20
N GLU A 187 -0.83 -8.07 8.32
CA GLU A 187 -0.64 -9.39 7.70
C GLU A 187 -1.64 -10.41 8.23
N SER A 188 -1.81 -10.47 9.54
CA SER A 188 -2.78 -11.37 10.20
C SER A 188 -4.21 -11.08 9.74
N LEU A 189 -4.59 -9.80 9.63
CA LEU A 189 -5.89 -9.39 9.10
C LEU A 189 -6.05 -9.78 7.63
N ALA A 190 -5.02 -9.61 6.80
CA ALA A 190 -5.06 -9.98 5.39
C ALA A 190 -5.21 -11.49 5.18
N ILE A 191 -4.49 -12.30 5.96
CA ILE A 191 -4.63 -13.77 5.94
C ILE A 191 -6.03 -14.17 6.39
N ASN A 192 -6.54 -13.59 7.48
CA ASN A 192 -7.88 -13.92 7.98
C ASN A 192 -8.98 -13.54 6.98
N ALA A 193 -8.86 -12.39 6.32
CA ALA A 193 -9.85 -11.92 5.35
C ALA A 193 -9.86 -12.71 4.04
N LYS A 194 -8.69 -13.16 3.56
CA LYS A 194 -8.55 -13.84 2.26
C LYS A 194 -8.43 -15.36 2.33
N SER A 195 -8.10 -15.91 3.50
CA SER A 195 -7.88 -17.34 3.74
C SER A 195 -7.02 -18.04 2.66
N PRO A 196 -5.79 -17.55 2.39
CA PRO A 196 -4.92 -18.10 1.35
C PRO A 196 -4.50 -19.55 1.65
N THR A 197 -4.61 -20.44 0.66
CA THR A 197 -4.41 -21.89 0.85
C THR A 197 -2.96 -22.31 1.06
N LEU A 198 -1.98 -21.50 0.64
CA LEU A 198 -0.55 -21.80 0.86
C LEU A 198 -0.06 -21.39 2.25
N ASN A 199 -0.81 -20.58 2.98
CA ASN A 199 -0.43 -20.16 4.32
C ASN A 199 -0.70 -21.29 5.32
N LEU A 200 0.35 -21.73 6.02
CA LEU A 200 0.21 -22.72 7.09
C LEU A 200 -0.29 -22.09 8.39
N THR A 201 0.03 -20.81 8.60
CA THR A 201 -0.40 -20.06 9.77
C THR A 201 -1.57 -19.14 9.41
N THR A 202 -2.57 -19.11 10.29
CA THR A 202 -3.76 -18.25 10.14
C THR A 202 -3.50 -16.80 10.53
N ARG A 203 -2.46 -16.54 11.34
CA ARG A 203 -2.06 -15.21 11.81
C ARG A 203 -0.58 -15.17 12.19
N SER A 204 0.02 -13.99 12.08
CA SER A 204 1.40 -13.72 12.53
C SER A 204 1.48 -13.22 13.96
N VAL A 205 0.41 -12.61 14.48
CA VAL A 205 0.26 -12.14 15.87
C VAL A 205 -1.17 -12.44 16.34
N PRO A 206 -1.40 -12.78 17.62
CA PRO A 206 -2.74 -12.94 18.17
C PRO A 206 -3.52 -11.63 18.07
N LEU A 207 -4.67 -11.68 17.39
CA LEU A 207 -5.61 -10.57 17.32
C LEU A 207 -6.55 -10.65 18.51
N VAL A 208 -6.21 -9.95 19.60
CA VAL A 208 -7.10 -9.79 20.75
C VAL A 208 -8.06 -8.65 20.40
N VAL A 209 -9.27 -9.00 19.96
CA VAL A 209 -10.36 -8.04 19.80
C VAL A 209 -11.13 -8.02 21.10
N TYR A 210 -11.13 -6.88 21.80
CA TYR A 210 -11.97 -6.67 22.96
C TYR A 210 -13.36 -6.25 22.48
N PRO A 211 -14.37 -7.14 22.50
CA PRO A 211 -15.70 -6.83 21.97
C PRO A 211 -16.39 -5.69 22.74
N GLU A 212 -15.98 -5.46 23.99
CA GLU A 212 -16.69 -4.54 24.90
C GLU A 212 -16.20 -3.08 24.83
N GLY A 213 -15.09 -2.81 24.13
CA GLY A 213 -14.43 -1.50 24.12
C GLY A 213 -14.97 -0.47 23.10
N ARG A 214 -16.01 -0.79 22.32
CA ARG A 214 -16.54 0.08 21.24
C ARG A 214 -18.06 0.18 21.17
N ILE A 215 -18.77 -0.05 22.27
CA ILE A 215 -20.19 0.32 22.34
C ILE A 215 -20.25 1.83 22.61
N ASN A 216 -20.47 2.62 21.56
CA ASN A 216 -20.86 4.02 21.70
C ASN A 216 -22.15 4.07 22.55
N LYS A 217 -22.05 4.55 23.79
CA LYS A 217 -23.15 4.75 24.77
C LYS A 217 -24.25 5.74 24.34
N LYS A 218 -24.48 5.96 23.05
CA LYS A 218 -25.51 6.88 22.52
C LYS A 218 -26.60 6.21 21.67
N ARG A 219 -26.78 4.88 21.74
CA ARG A 219 -27.83 4.19 20.96
C ARG A 219 -28.75 3.24 21.72
N ASN A 220 -28.81 3.34 23.05
CA ASN A 220 -29.72 2.54 23.88
C ASN A 220 -30.66 3.41 24.72
N GLN A 221 -31.38 4.35 24.09
CA GLN A 221 -32.55 4.98 24.71
C GLN A 221 -33.86 4.74 23.95
N GLU A 222 -33.85 4.18 22.73
CA GLU A 222 -35.09 3.99 21.95
C GLU A 222 -35.60 2.54 21.93
N PHE A 223 -34.90 1.57 22.49
CA PHE A 223 -35.35 0.17 22.47
C PHE A 223 -36.12 -0.29 23.72
N CYS A 224 -36.28 0.57 24.73
CA CYS A 224 -36.97 0.21 25.99
C CYS A 224 -38.43 0.69 26.07
N GLN A 225 -38.95 1.42 25.06
CA GLN A 225 -40.36 1.86 25.05
C GLN A 225 -41.28 1.05 24.13
N GLN A 226 -40.76 0.09 23.36
CA GLN A 226 -41.58 -0.73 22.46
C GLN A 226 -42.03 -2.08 23.03
N HIS A 227 -41.61 -2.45 24.25
CA HIS A 227 -42.02 -3.72 24.89
C HIS A 227 -43.15 -3.59 25.93
N GLN A 228 -43.78 -2.41 26.07
CA GLN A 228 -44.95 -2.21 26.96
C GLN A 228 -46.29 -2.03 26.22
N ALA A 229 -46.35 -2.28 24.91
CA ALA A 229 -47.58 -2.09 24.12
C ALA A 229 -48.07 -3.35 23.36
N ILE A 230 -47.67 -4.55 23.78
CA ILE A 230 -48.25 -5.81 23.27
C ILE A 230 -48.41 -6.79 24.43
N GLN A 231 -49.30 -6.45 25.37
CA GLN A 231 -50.05 -7.41 26.17
C GLN A 231 -51.47 -6.84 26.36
N HIS A 232 -52.25 -6.93 25.29
CA HIS A 232 -53.69 -7.11 25.32
C HIS A 232 -53.98 -8.46 24.67
#